data_AF-A0A9D7FTU2-F1
#
_entry.id   AF-A0A9D7FTU2-F1
#
_cell.length_a   1.000
_cell.length_b   1.000
_cell.length_c   1.000
_cell.angle_alpha   90.00
_cell.angle_beta   90.00
_cell.angle_gamma   90.00
#
_symmetry.space_group_name_H-M   'P 1'
#
loop_
_entity.id
_entity.type
_entity.pdbx_description
1 polymer ?
#
loop_
_entity_poly.entity_id
_entity_poly.type
_entity_poly.pdbx_seq_one_letter_code
_entity_poly.pdbx_strand_id
1 'polypeptide(L)' 'MKNWRKCYPKAFPPVIFNLTDGGATDGDPRISGSLILETQFEDGALSPLTYIFSTRSTNIIKYPVTRDELPEKICQNDV' A
#
# COMPACT_ATOMS: atom_id res chain seq x y z
N MET A 1 -2.65 -14.98 9.60
CA MET A 1 -2.74 -15.06 8.11
C MET A 1 -2.91 -16.47 7.56
N LYS A 2 -2.15 -17.49 8.00
CA LYS A 2 -2.27 -18.86 7.44
C LYS A 2 -3.69 -19.44 7.46
N ASN A 3 -4.42 -19.28 8.57
CA ASN A 3 -5.80 -19.79 8.68
C ASN A 3 -6.79 -19.01 7.82
N TRP A 4 -6.66 -17.68 7.72
CA TRP A 4 -7.50 -16.85 6.87
C TRP A 4 -7.41 -17.26 5.39
N ARG A 5 -6.19 -17.49 4.89
CA ARG A 5 -5.95 -17.97 3.51
C ARG A 5 -6.59 -19.33 3.24
N LYS A 6 -6.56 -20.24 4.22
CA LYS A 6 -7.21 -21.55 4.08
C LYS A 6 -8.72 -21.41 3.93
N CYS A 7 -9.33 -20.44 4.61
CA CYS A 7 -10.76 -20.18 4.54
C CYS A 7 -11.16 -19.39 3.28
N TYR A 8 -10.28 -18.53 2.77
CA TYR A 8 -10.58 -17.60 1.67
C TYR A 8 -9.42 -17.49 0.67
N PRO A 9 -9.15 -18.54 -0.13
CA PRO A 9 -7.99 -18.56 -1.03
C PRO A 9 -8.06 -17.52 -2.16
N LYS A 10 -9.28 -17.18 -2.61
CA LYS A 10 -9.58 -16.21 -3.67
C LYS A 10 -9.88 -14.79 -3.18
N ALA A 11 -9.67 -14.52 -1.89
CA ALA A 11 -9.87 -13.17 -1.37
C ALA A 11 -8.78 -12.24 -1.91
N PHE A 12 -9.16 -10.99 -2.18
CA PHE A 12 -8.20 -9.93 -2.48
C PHE A 12 -7.10 -9.89 -1.39
N PRO A 13 -5.82 -9.78 -1.75
CA PRO A 13 -4.74 -9.79 -0.77
C PRO A 13 -4.91 -8.62 0.21
N PRO A 14 -4.76 -8.85 1.53
CA PRO A 14 -4.86 -7.75 2.48
C PRO A 14 -3.78 -6.69 2.21
N VAL A 15 -4.14 -5.43 2.44
CA VAL A 15 -3.24 -4.29 2.32
C VAL A 15 -2.56 -4.04 3.67
N ILE A 16 -1.25 -3.82 3.66
CA ILE A 16 -0.47 -3.59 4.89
C ILE A 16 -0.09 -2.12 4.97
N PHE A 17 -0.57 -1.45 6.01
CA PHE A 17 -0.24 -0.06 6.29
C PHE A 17 0.89 -0.01 7.32
N ASN A 18 2.09 0.42 6.88
CA ASN A 18 3.17 0.77 7.78
C ASN A 18 3.08 2.26 8.12
N LEU A 19 2.85 2.56 9.40
CA LEU A 19 2.66 3.92 9.90
C LEU A 19 3.85 4.31 10.76
N THR A 20 4.59 5.34 10.35
CA THR A 20 5.82 5.78 11.05
C THR A 20 5.90 7.31 11.11
N ASP A 21 6.63 7.85 12.07
CA ASP A 21 7.00 9.28 12.13
C ASP A 21 8.34 9.57 11.42
N GLY A 22 8.94 8.55 10.78
CA GLY A 22 10.22 8.64 10.08
C GLY A 22 11.44 8.38 10.96
N GLY A 23 11.25 8.19 12.28
CA GLY A 23 12.30 7.74 13.18
C GLY A 23 12.28 6.21 13.32
N ALA A 24 13.31 5.52 12.82
CA ALA A 24 13.47 4.10 13.10
C ALA A 24 14.02 3.92 14.53
N THR A 25 13.24 3.31 15.43
CA THR A 25 13.64 3.02 16.83
C THR A 25 13.84 1.52 17.10
N ASP A 26 13.47 0.68 16.15
CA ASP A 26 13.20 -0.75 16.30
C ASP A 26 14.20 -1.67 15.57
N GLY A 27 15.27 -1.11 14.99
CA GLY A 27 16.37 -1.86 14.39
C GLY A 27 16.19 -2.08 12.88
N ASP A 28 16.56 -3.26 12.38
CA ASP A 28 16.51 -3.59 10.94
C ASP A 28 15.17 -4.24 10.56
N PRO A 29 14.26 -3.52 9.86
CA PRO A 29 12.94 -4.04 9.53
C PRO A 29 12.94 -5.06 8.37
N ARG A 30 14.08 -5.25 7.69
CA ARG A 30 14.14 -6.08 6.46
C ARG A 30 13.75 -7.52 6.72
N ILE A 31 14.17 -8.11 7.83
CA ILE A 31 13.91 -9.54 8.12
C ILE A 31 12.41 -9.79 8.30
N SER A 32 11.77 -9.00 9.15
CA SER A 32 10.32 -9.11 9.39
C SER A 32 9.50 -8.69 8.17
N GLY A 33 9.96 -7.67 7.43
CA GLY A 33 9.33 -7.22 6.20
C GLY A 33 9.35 -8.30 5.11
N SER A 34 10.49 -8.96 4.88
CA SER A 34 10.61 -10.04 3.90
C SER A 34 9.65 -11.20 4.21
N LEU A 35 9.55 -11.62 5.48
CA LEU A 35 8.64 -12.70 5.89
C LEU A 35 7.17 -12.37 5.59
N ILE A 36 6.80 -11.09 5.73
CA ILE A 36 5.47 -10.61 5.38
C ILE A 36 5.28 -10.67 3.86
N LEU A 37 6.22 -10.11 3.08
CA LEU A 37 6.13 -10.01 1.62
C LEU A 37 6.18 -11.38 0.90
N GLU A 38 6.81 -12.38 1.52
CA GLU A 38 6.78 -13.78 1.02
C GLU A 38 5.39 -14.42 1.09
N THR A 39 4.43 -13.80 1.79
CA THR A 39 3.06 -14.33 1.88
C THR A 39 2.28 -14.04 0.59
N GLN A 40 2.03 -15.09 -0.18
CA GLN A 40 1.24 -15.07 -1.41
C GLN A 40 -0.23 -15.48 -1.17
N PHE A 41 -1.14 -14.92 -1.97
CA PHE A 41 -2.55 -15.29 -2.14
C PHE A 41 -2.78 -15.73 -3.60
N GLU A 42 -3.87 -16.41 -3.93
CA GLU A 42 -4.14 -16.83 -5.32
C GLU A 42 -4.26 -15.62 -6.27
N ASP A 43 -4.75 -14.49 -5.76
CA ASP A 43 -4.94 -13.25 -6.50
C ASP A 43 -3.67 -12.35 -6.50
N GLY A 44 -2.60 -12.77 -5.82
CA GLY A 44 -1.30 -12.09 -5.84
C GLY A 44 -0.65 -11.88 -4.48
N ALA A 45 0.40 -11.07 -4.47
CA ALA A 45 1.18 -10.74 -3.28
C ALA A 45 0.47 -9.68 -2.42
N LEU A 46 0.84 -9.63 -1.13
CA LEU A 46 0.49 -8.51 -0.27
C LEU A 46 1.06 -7.20 -0.80
N SER A 47 0.30 -6.11 -0.65
CA SER A 47 0.74 -4.76 -1.02
C SER A 47 1.09 -3.95 0.23
N PRO A 48 2.37 -3.63 0.47
CA PRO A 48 2.77 -2.72 1.54
C PRO A 48 2.61 -1.26 1.12
N LEU A 49 2.01 -0.45 1.98
CA LEU A 49 1.94 1.00 1.87
C LEU A 49 2.58 1.62 3.11
N THR A 50 3.60 2.45 2.90
CA THR A 50 4.26 3.17 3.99
C THR A 50 3.78 4.61 4.03
N TYR A 51 3.29 5.03 5.19
CA TYR A 51 2.90 6.40 5.48
C TYR A 51 3.82 6.98 6.54
N ILE A 52 4.35 8.16 6.25
CA ILE A 52 5.21 8.92 7.15
C ILE A 52 4.42 10.12 7.68
N PHE A 53 4.18 10.17 8.98
CA PHE A 53 3.63 11.34 9.64
C PHE A 53 4.72 12.41 9.73
N SER A 54 4.53 13.51 9.00
CA SER A 54 5.41 14.67 9.07
C SER A 54 4.67 15.87 9.67
N THR A 55 5.36 16.64 10.49
CA THR A 55 4.89 17.95 10.97
C THR A 55 5.00 19.04 9.91
N ARG A 56 5.66 18.77 8.78
CA ARG A 56 5.73 19.67 7.63
C ARG A 56 4.50 19.45 6.74
N SER A 57 3.70 20.49 6.55
CA SER A 57 2.63 20.45 5.56
C SER A 57 3.23 20.39 4.17
N THR A 58 3.10 19.25 3.49
CA THR A 58 3.36 19.15 2.05
C THR A 58 2.10 19.57 1.29
N ASN A 59 2.24 19.85 -0.01
CA ASN A 59 1.10 20.12 -0.88
C ASN A 59 0.13 18.94 -0.79
N ILE A 60 -1.08 19.20 -0.29
CA ILE A 60 -2.13 18.19 -0.13
C ILE A 60 -2.49 17.69 -1.52
N ILE A 61 -2.30 16.38 -1.76
CA ILE A 61 -2.88 15.71 -2.92
C ILE A 61 -4.39 15.75 -2.72
N LYS A 62 -5.07 16.57 -3.52
CA LYS A 62 -6.54 16.63 -3.55
C LYS A 62 -7.04 15.61 -4.54
N TYR A 63 -7.87 14.68 -4.06
CA TYR A 63 -8.61 13.80 -4.96
C TYR A 63 -9.85 14.54 -5.48
N PRO A 64 -10.18 14.40 -6.76
CA PRO A 64 -11.44 14.87 -7.33
C PRO A 64 -12.62 14.42 -6.49
N VAL A 65 -13.45 15.37 -6.04
CA VAL A 65 -14.67 15.10 -5.28
C VAL A 65 -15.83 14.84 -6.22
N THR A 66 -15.76 15.40 -7.43
CA THR A 66 -16.76 15.21 -8.49
C THR A 66 -16.14 14.57 -9.73
N ARG A 67 -17.00 14.00 -10.58
CA ARG A 67 -16.58 13.38 -11.84
C ARG A 67 -15.95 14.39 -12.80
N ASP A 68 -16.42 15.64 -12.77
CA ASP A 68 -15.95 16.72 -13.63
C ASP A 68 -14.55 17.22 -13.24
N GLU A 69 -14.10 16.91 -12.01
CA GLU A 69 -12.75 17.20 -11.52
C GLU A 69 -11.74 16.11 -11.89
N LEU A 70 -12.18 14.97 -12.44
CA LEU A 70 -11.24 13.95 -12.92
C LEU A 70 -10.47 14.51 -14.12
N PRO A 71 -9.15 14.31 -14.19
CA PRO A 71 -8.40 14.63 -15.39
C PRO A 71 -9.07 13.97 -16.60
N GLU A 72 -9.46 14.75 -17.60
CA GLU A 72 -9.96 14.20 -18.85
C GLU A 72 -8.86 13.30 -19.42
N LYS A 73 -9.16 12.00 -19.53
CA LYS A 73 -8.33 10.93 -20.11
C LYS A 73 -6.94 11.40 -20.56
N ILE A 74 -5.94 11.21 -19.71
CA ILE A 74 -4.58 11.05 -20.23
C ILE A 74 -4.50 9.61 -20.76
N CYS A 75 -5.14 9.35 -21.90
CA CYS A 75 -4.74 8.24 -22.75
C CYS A 75 -3.39 8.64 -23.34
N GLN A 76 -2.30 8.44 -22.60
CA GLN A 76 -0.96 8.56 -23.16
C GLN A 76 -0.72 7.31 -24.02
N ASN A 77 -1.27 7.33 -25.22
CA ASN A 77 -0.57 6.74 -26.36
C ASN A 77 0.53 7.75 -26.69
N ASP A 78 1.79 7.36 -26.53
CA ASP A 78 2.81 7.50 -27.57
C ASP A 78 4.19 7.02 -27.07
N VAL A 79 4.71 6.06 -27.84
CA VAL A 79 6.06 5.43 -27.91
C VAL A 79 6.39 4.29 -26.95
#